data_AF-M2UG29-F1
#
_entry.id   AF-M2UG29-F1
#
_cell.length_a   1.000
_cell.length_b   1.000
_cell.length_c   1.000
_cell.angle_alpha   90.00
_cell.angle_beta   90.00
_cell.angle_gamma   90.00
#
_symmetry.space_group_name_H-M   'P 1'
#
loop_
_entity.id
_entity.type
_entity.pdbx_description
1 polymer ?
#
loop_
_entity_poly.entity_id
_entity_poly.type
_entity_poly.pdbx_seq_one_letter_code
_entity_poly.pdbx_strand_id
1 'polypeptide(L)'
;MKHGEGIARLSFPASTKTFVVHTDLLCAQSKFFRRKFQPRRQDIEGECSICHDGLNLDLQEITFCNTCGGNFHLSCINRWRRRSAEGEPAPCPLCRQEWIAHKLDQRTSLPGLCPIDFEIYYDWLYTRRIKPTVDQEEGGEEDSDNEDNGLHGRERAIFDLAKAYKIGTQVEDEHFCTDLVGAIVKLAIGGPAVEGEFLTILYDGYPTPRFKQLMVELYISIITKKGNCNEFVSWDDRRLAKFFQDVAMASLGIYQDGESKRIAHEIKETIRLATGDGMDVEGT
;
A
#
# COMPACT_ATOMS: atom_id res chain seq x y z
N MET A 1 -3.33 -15.65 8.81
CA MET A 1 -4.09 -15.84 7.55
C MET A 1 -3.63 -17.13 6.91
N LYS A 2 -4.57 -17.95 6.41
CA LYS A 2 -4.24 -19.01 5.45
C LYS A 2 -4.23 -18.37 4.07
N HIS A 3 -3.06 -18.21 3.49
CA HIS A 3 -2.94 -17.74 2.11
C HIS A 3 -3.17 -18.94 1.19
N GLY A 4 -4.14 -18.87 0.27
CA GLY A 4 -4.55 -20.02 -0.55
C GLY A 4 -3.40 -20.69 -1.31
N GLU A 5 -3.64 -21.88 -1.85
CA GLU A 5 -2.59 -22.78 -2.38
C GLU A 5 -1.85 -22.25 -3.63
N GLY A 6 -2.39 -21.22 -4.30
CA GLY A 6 -1.78 -20.65 -5.50
C GLY A 6 -0.62 -19.70 -5.17
N ILE A 7 0.50 -19.88 -5.86
CA ILE A 7 1.66 -18.99 -5.82
C ILE A 7 1.91 -18.30 -7.17
N ALA A 8 2.36 -17.06 -7.09
CA ALA A 8 2.84 -16.26 -8.22
C ALA A 8 4.34 -16.01 -8.06
N ARG A 9 5.12 -16.33 -9.11
CA ARG A 9 6.54 -16.01 -9.21
C ARG A 9 6.71 -14.78 -10.09
N LEU A 10 7.08 -13.67 -9.46
CA LEU A 10 7.23 -12.37 -10.09
C LEU A 10 8.70 -12.14 -10.44
N SER A 11 8.99 -11.84 -11.70
CA SER A 11 10.32 -11.46 -12.18
C SER A 11 10.32 -10.03 -12.72
N PHE A 12 11.49 -9.39 -12.68
CA PHE A 12 11.67 -7.99 -13.03
C PHE A 12 12.77 -7.91 -14.09
N PRO A 13 12.52 -7.41 -15.31
CA PRO A 13 13.51 -7.46 -16.40
C PRO A 13 14.86 -6.82 -16.07
N ALA A 14 14.87 -5.81 -15.20
CA ALA A 14 16.07 -5.10 -14.78
C ALA A 14 16.82 -5.76 -13.60
N SER A 15 16.42 -6.96 -13.16
CA SER A 15 17.02 -7.62 -12.00
C SER A 15 16.91 -9.14 -12.05
N THR A 16 17.83 -9.82 -11.38
CA THR A 16 17.77 -11.27 -11.15
C THR A 16 16.90 -11.64 -9.96
N LYS A 17 16.48 -10.67 -9.15
CA LYS A 17 15.62 -10.90 -7.98
C LYS A 17 14.24 -11.36 -8.43
N THR A 18 13.75 -12.42 -7.79
CA THR A 18 12.40 -12.94 -8.00
C THR A 18 11.65 -13.00 -6.69
N PHE A 19 10.35 -12.75 -6.74
CA PHE A 19 9.48 -12.77 -5.57
C PHE A 19 8.47 -13.88 -5.74
N VAL A 20 8.26 -14.68 -4.69
CA VAL A 20 7.25 -15.73 -4.66
C VAL A 20 6.19 -15.31 -3.66
N VAL A 21 4.98 -15.04 -4.16
CA VAL A 21 3.88 -14.52 -3.33
C VAL A 21 2.65 -15.39 -3.51
N HIS A 22 1.87 -15.58 -2.45
CA HIS A 22 0.56 -16.22 -2.59
C HIS A 22 -0.35 -15.36 -3.46
N THR A 23 -0.98 -15.96 -4.46
CA THR A 23 -1.80 -15.26 -5.45
C THR A 23 -3.00 -14.58 -4.79
N ASP A 24 -3.63 -15.25 -3.82
CA ASP A 24 -4.74 -14.66 -3.07
C ASP A 24 -4.30 -13.44 -2.25
N LEU A 25 -3.08 -13.47 -1.70
CA LEU A 25 -2.54 -12.33 -0.97
C LEU A 25 -2.30 -11.14 -1.89
N LEU A 26 -1.72 -11.37 -3.08
CA LEU A 26 -1.53 -10.33 -4.09
C LEU A 26 -2.87 -9.74 -4.56
N CYS A 27 -3.87 -10.59 -4.81
CA CYS A 27 -5.14 -10.17 -5.42
C CYS A 27 -6.13 -9.59 -4.41
N ALA A 28 -5.89 -9.73 -3.11
CA ALA A 28 -6.82 -9.31 -2.06
C ALA A 28 -7.13 -7.80 -2.13
N GLN A 29 -6.10 -6.98 -2.37
CA GLN A 29 -6.22 -5.51 -2.35
C GLN A 29 -5.75 -4.84 -3.65
N SER A 30 -4.96 -5.52 -4.48
CA SER A 30 -4.51 -5.00 -5.77
C SER A 30 -5.47 -5.36 -6.90
N LYS A 31 -6.12 -4.33 -7.47
CA LYS A 31 -6.96 -4.48 -8.67
C LYS A 31 -6.15 -4.94 -9.89
N PHE A 32 -4.91 -4.47 -10.02
CA PHE A 32 -3.98 -4.89 -11.07
C PHE A 32 -3.72 -6.40 -11.03
N PHE A 33 -3.29 -6.93 -9.88
CA PHE A 33 -2.97 -8.35 -9.76
C PHE A 33 -4.21 -9.23 -9.85
N ARG A 34 -5.35 -8.76 -9.34
CA ARG A 34 -6.62 -9.46 -9.50
C ARG A 34 -7.00 -9.63 -10.96
N ARG A 35 -6.95 -8.57 -11.78
CA ARG A 35 -7.21 -8.70 -13.23
C ARG A 35 -6.19 -9.61 -13.92
N LYS A 36 -4.95 -9.63 -13.44
CA LYS A 36 -3.87 -10.41 -14.03
C LYS A 36 -3.95 -11.91 -13.72
N PHE A 37 -4.23 -12.28 -12.47
CA PHE A 37 -4.17 -13.67 -12.00
C PHE A 37 -5.52 -14.30 -11.70
N GLN A 38 -6.56 -13.50 -11.48
CA GLN A 38 -7.90 -13.93 -11.11
C GLN A 38 -8.98 -13.15 -11.90
N PRO A 39 -8.86 -13.01 -13.25
CA PRO A 39 -9.67 -12.07 -14.04
C PRO A 39 -11.17 -12.31 -13.96
N ARG A 40 -11.59 -13.54 -13.66
CA ARG A 40 -12.99 -13.93 -13.59
C ARG A 40 -13.50 -14.08 -12.16
N ARG A 41 -12.63 -14.01 -11.14
CA ARG A 41 -13.03 -14.23 -9.75
C ARG A 41 -13.93 -13.09 -9.29
N GLN A 42 -15.13 -13.45 -8.84
CA GLN A 42 -16.06 -12.52 -8.21
C GLN A 42 -15.56 -12.08 -6.84
N ASP A 43 -16.11 -10.98 -6.33
CA ASP A 43 -15.84 -10.56 -4.96
C ASP A 43 -16.21 -11.67 -3.97
N ILE A 44 -15.40 -11.79 -2.92
CA ILE A 44 -15.60 -12.83 -1.90
C ILE A 44 -16.63 -12.29 -0.92
N GLU A 45 -17.89 -12.48 -1.28
CA GLU A 45 -19.04 -12.02 -0.50
C GLU A 45 -20.09 -13.13 -0.41
N GLY A 46 -20.94 -13.06 0.60
CA GLY A 46 -22.07 -13.98 0.79
C GLY A 46 -21.65 -15.36 1.32
N GLU A 47 -22.41 -16.38 0.88
CA GLU A 47 -22.34 -17.74 1.40
C GLU A 47 -21.87 -18.74 0.33
N CYS A 48 -21.21 -19.81 0.77
CA CYS A 48 -20.84 -20.90 -0.12
C CYS A 48 -22.09 -21.68 -0.54
N SER A 49 -22.37 -21.76 -1.84
CA SER A 49 -23.55 -22.48 -2.38
C SER A 49 -23.59 -24.00 -2.14
N ILE A 50 -22.57 -24.58 -1.52
CA ILE A 50 -22.54 -26.02 -1.18
C ILE A 50 -22.96 -26.26 0.27
N CYS A 51 -22.47 -25.47 1.23
CA CYS A 51 -22.76 -25.65 2.66
C CYS A 51 -23.65 -24.56 3.26
N HIS A 52 -23.86 -23.46 2.54
CA HIS A 52 -24.59 -22.26 2.97
C HIS A 52 -23.95 -21.51 4.16
N ASP A 53 -22.67 -21.77 4.45
CA ASP A 53 -21.92 -20.97 5.42
C ASP A 53 -21.21 -19.78 4.76
N GLY A 54 -20.94 -18.73 5.53
CA GLY A 54 -20.25 -17.53 5.08
C GLY A 54 -18.86 -17.77 4.48
N LEU A 55 -18.53 -17.03 3.43
CA LEU A 55 -17.21 -17.04 2.80
C LEU A 55 -16.27 -16.07 3.54
N ASN A 56 -15.34 -16.61 4.34
CA ASN A 56 -14.36 -15.81 5.07
C ASN A 56 -12.93 -16.31 4.86
N LEU A 57 -12.08 -15.48 4.23
CA LEU A 57 -10.66 -15.76 3.94
C LEU A 57 -9.79 -15.95 5.19
N ASP A 58 -10.17 -15.36 6.32
CA ASP A 58 -9.41 -15.48 7.57
C ASP A 58 -9.63 -16.82 8.26
N LEU A 59 -10.80 -17.43 8.03
CA LEU A 59 -11.22 -18.67 8.69
C LEU A 59 -10.97 -19.90 7.82
N GLN A 60 -11.19 -19.78 6.51
CA GLN A 60 -11.25 -20.93 5.61
C GLN A 60 -10.59 -20.64 4.27
N GLU A 61 -10.03 -21.67 3.66
CA GLU A 61 -9.49 -21.59 2.30
C GLU A 61 -10.63 -21.48 1.30
N ILE A 62 -10.57 -20.46 0.45
CA ILE A 62 -11.58 -20.18 -0.57
C ILE A 62 -10.97 -20.40 -1.94
N THR A 63 -11.70 -21.11 -2.79
CA THR A 63 -11.40 -21.27 -4.20
C THR A 63 -12.55 -20.75 -5.05
N PHE A 64 -12.37 -20.69 -6.36
CA PHE A 64 -13.38 -20.14 -7.26
C PHE A 64 -13.48 -20.91 -8.57
N CYS A 65 -14.57 -20.75 -9.30
CA CYS A 65 -14.73 -21.34 -10.63
C CYS A 65 -14.04 -20.48 -11.70
N ASN A 66 -13.18 -21.09 -12.53
CA ASN A 66 -12.52 -20.41 -13.66
C ASN A 66 -13.47 -19.94 -14.78
N THR A 67 -14.72 -20.40 -14.77
CA THR A 67 -15.71 -20.04 -15.80
C THR A 67 -16.65 -18.95 -15.33
N CYS A 68 -17.37 -19.15 -14.22
CA CYS A 68 -18.32 -18.17 -13.71
C CYS A 68 -17.77 -17.24 -12.62
N GLY A 69 -16.59 -17.54 -12.06
CA GLY A 69 -16.00 -16.71 -11.01
C GLY A 69 -16.50 -16.91 -9.59
N GLY A 70 -17.57 -17.69 -9.40
CA GLY A 70 -18.19 -17.90 -8.10
C GLY A 70 -17.24 -18.55 -7.10
N ASN A 71 -17.32 -18.10 -5.84
CA ASN A 71 -16.45 -18.50 -4.74
C ASN A 71 -17.05 -19.67 -3.93
N PHE A 72 -16.18 -20.53 -3.40
CA PHE A 72 -16.54 -21.70 -2.59
C PHE A 72 -15.47 -21.98 -1.55
N HIS A 73 -15.81 -22.60 -0.43
CA HIS A 73 -14.77 -23.20 0.41
C HIS A 73 -14.06 -24.33 -0.35
N LEU A 74 -12.73 -24.40 -0.24
CA LEU A 74 -11.92 -25.41 -0.90
C LEU A 74 -12.31 -26.84 -0.46
N SER A 75 -12.60 -27.02 0.83
CA SER A 75 -13.06 -28.30 1.38
C SER A 75 -14.40 -28.75 0.79
N CYS A 76 -15.33 -27.80 0.59
CA CYS A 76 -16.65 -28.05 0.01
C CYS A 76 -16.52 -28.48 -1.46
N ILE A 77 -15.71 -27.79 -2.27
CA ILE A 77 -15.51 -28.20 -3.65
C ILE A 77 -14.77 -29.55 -3.75
N ASN A 78 -13.79 -29.80 -2.87
CA ASN A 78 -13.08 -31.08 -2.86
C ASN A 78 -14.03 -32.24 -2.53
N ARG A 79 -14.95 -32.05 -1.58
CA ARG A 79 -16.00 -33.04 -1.27
C ARG A 79 -16.97 -33.23 -2.43
N TRP A 80 -17.39 -32.14 -3.08
CA TRP A 80 -18.25 -32.17 -4.26
C TRP A 80 -17.61 -33.00 -5.37
N ARG A 81 -16.34 -32.73 -5.68
CA ARG A 81 -15.59 -33.43 -6.73
C ARG A 81 -15.44 -34.93 -6.49
N ARG A 82 -15.25 -35.35 -5.23
CA ARG A 82 -15.13 -36.78 -4.86
C ARG A 82 -16.44 -37.56 -5.01
N ARG A 83 -17.59 -36.89 -5.07
CA ARG A 83 -18.90 -37.55 -5.22
C ARG A 83 -19.30 -37.76 -6.68
N SER A 84 -18.61 -37.14 -7.62
CA SER A 84 -18.83 -37.38 -9.05
C SER A 84 -18.39 -38.78 -9.45
N ALA A 85 -19.04 -39.35 -10.46
CA ALA A 85 -18.75 -40.69 -10.95
C ALA A 85 -17.25 -40.85 -11.27
N GLU A 86 -16.69 -42.02 -10.94
CA GLU A 86 -15.27 -42.30 -11.20
C GLU A 86 -14.95 -42.08 -12.68
N GLY A 87 -13.99 -41.17 -12.94
CA GLY A 87 -13.52 -40.85 -14.28
C GLY A 87 -14.15 -39.60 -14.92
N GLU A 88 -15.19 -39.01 -14.34
CA GLU A 88 -15.79 -37.78 -14.89
C GLU A 88 -15.40 -36.51 -14.10
N PRO A 89 -15.02 -35.41 -14.78
CA PRO A 89 -14.74 -34.15 -14.11
C PRO A 89 -16.03 -33.57 -13.52
N ALA A 90 -16.04 -33.37 -12.20
CA ALA A 90 -17.19 -32.79 -11.53
C ALA A 90 -17.49 -31.37 -12.06
N PRO A 91 -18.74 -31.06 -12.41
CA PRO A 91 -19.12 -29.72 -12.85
C PRO A 91 -19.14 -28.74 -11.67
N CYS A 92 -19.00 -27.45 -11.97
CA CYS A 92 -19.19 -26.37 -11.02
C CYS A 92 -20.62 -26.39 -10.45
N PRO A 93 -20.82 -26.34 -9.12
CA PRO A 93 -22.16 -26.34 -8.52
C PRO A 93 -23.04 -25.16 -8.95
N LEU A 94 -22.44 -24.02 -9.30
CA LEU A 94 -23.18 -22.81 -9.70
C LEU A 94 -23.53 -22.80 -11.19
N CYS A 95 -22.54 -22.93 -12.07
CA CYS A 95 -22.74 -22.75 -13.52
C CYS A 95 -22.77 -24.05 -14.32
N ARG A 96 -22.56 -25.19 -13.67
CA ARG A 96 -22.53 -26.55 -14.26
C ARG A 96 -21.46 -26.78 -15.34
N GLN A 97 -20.60 -25.81 -15.59
CA GLN A 97 -19.44 -25.96 -16.48
C GLN A 97 -18.38 -26.83 -15.82
N GLU A 98 -17.53 -27.46 -16.62
CA GLU A 98 -16.42 -28.30 -16.13
C GLU A 98 -15.55 -27.54 -15.11
N TRP A 99 -15.22 -28.20 -14.00
CA TRP A 99 -14.33 -27.60 -12.99
C TRP A 99 -12.87 -27.70 -13.41
N ILE A 100 -12.36 -26.63 -14.02
CA ILE A 100 -10.95 -26.52 -14.40
C ILE A 100 -10.12 -26.09 -13.18
N ALA A 101 -9.17 -26.93 -12.77
CA ALA A 101 -8.26 -26.62 -11.67
C ALA A 101 -7.40 -25.38 -11.98
N HIS A 102 -7.15 -24.56 -10.96
CA HIS A 102 -6.28 -23.39 -11.08
C HIS A 102 -4.82 -23.80 -11.30
N LYS A 103 -4.08 -22.99 -12.04
CA LYS A 103 -2.63 -23.10 -12.08
C LYS A 103 -2.09 -22.67 -10.71
N LEU A 104 -1.56 -23.63 -9.96
CA LEU A 104 -0.98 -23.39 -8.64
C LEU A 104 0.34 -22.61 -8.71
N ASP A 105 1.07 -22.66 -9.83
CA ASP A 105 2.27 -21.87 -10.08
C ASP A 105 2.06 -20.98 -11.31
N GLN A 106 1.99 -19.66 -11.07
CA GLN A 106 1.88 -18.66 -12.13
C GLN A 106 3.16 -17.84 -12.19
N ARG A 107 3.79 -17.77 -13.37
CA ARG A 107 5.00 -16.96 -13.58
C ARG A 107 4.66 -15.71 -14.36
N THR A 108 5.13 -14.55 -13.92
CA THR A 108 4.95 -13.32 -14.68
C THR A 108 6.12 -12.36 -14.53
N SER A 109 6.39 -11.64 -15.62
CA SER A 109 7.30 -10.50 -15.63
C SER A 109 6.51 -9.21 -15.36
N LEU A 110 7.10 -8.32 -14.56
CA LEU A 110 6.55 -7.01 -14.21
C LEU A 110 7.45 -5.90 -14.77
N PRO A 111 7.39 -5.61 -16.09
CA PRO A 111 8.14 -4.50 -16.66
C PRO A 111 7.65 -3.17 -16.07
N GLY A 112 8.58 -2.28 -15.75
CA GLY A 112 8.29 -0.94 -15.24
C GLY A 112 8.07 -0.84 -13.72
N LEU A 113 8.14 -1.96 -12.99
CA LEU A 113 8.26 -1.94 -11.54
C LEU A 113 9.74 -2.07 -11.14
N CYS A 114 10.14 -1.31 -10.12
CA CYS A 114 11.45 -1.43 -9.53
C CYS A 114 11.43 -2.57 -8.48
N PRO A 115 12.36 -3.55 -8.53
CA PRO A 115 12.38 -4.66 -7.58
C PRO A 115 12.74 -4.23 -6.15
N ILE A 116 13.51 -3.16 -5.99
CA ILE A 116 13.87 -2.61 -4.67
C ILE A 116 12.62 -2.01 -4.02
N ASP A 117 11.91 -1.14 -4.74
CA ASP A 117 10.68 -0.52 -4.23
C ASP A 117 9.57 -1.57 -4.01
N PHE A 118 9.54 -2.63 -4.83
CA PHE A 118 8.61 -3.74 -4.68
C PHE A 118 8.86 -4.57 -3.41
N GLU A 119 10.08 -4.57 -2.86
CA GLU A 119 10.38 -5.28 -1.61
C GLU A 119 9.58 -4.73 -0.43
N ILE A 120 9.41 -3.40 -0.37
CA ILE A 120 8.57 -2.75 0.65
C ILE A 120 7.11 -3.21 0.51
N TYR A 121 6.60 -3.31 -0.72
CA TYR A 121 5.26 -3.82 -0.98
C TYR A 121 5.13 -5.31 -0.61
N TYR A 122 6.13 -6.12 -0.95
CA TYR A 122 6.20 -7.53 -0.60
C TYR A 122 6.15 -7.75 0.92
N ASP A 123 6.97 -7.02 1.66
CA ASP A 123 6.99 -7.10 3.13
C ASP A 123 5.66 -6.64 3.73
N TRP A 124 5.08 -5.57 3.19
CA TRP A 124 3.77 -5.09 3.62
C TRP A 124 2.65 -6.12 3.37
N LEU A 125 2.65 -6.82 2.23
CA LEU A 125 1.63 -7.82 1.92
C LEU A 125 1.52 -8.86 3.04
N TYR A 126 2.66 -9.33 3.56
CA TYR A 126 2.71 -10.36 4.59
C TYR A 126 2.55 -9.81 6.01
N THR A 127 3.13 -8.65 6.30
CA THR A 127 3.19 -8.13 7.67
C THR A 127 2.05 -7.15 7.99
N ARG A 128 1.40 -6.61 6.95
CA ARG A 128 0.47 -5.46 7.02
C ARG A 128 1.07 -4.28 7.79
N ARG A 129 2.38 -4.11 7.70
CA ARG A 129 3.15 -3.07 8.38
C ARG A 129 4.20 -2.53 7.43
N ILE A 130 4.32 -1.21 7.39
CA ILE A 130 5.44 -0.55 6.73
C ILE A 130 6.57 -0.44 7.74
N LYS A 131 7.72 -1.03 7.43
CA LYS A 131 8.96 -0.88 8.20
C LYS A 131 9.87 0.08 7.44
N PRO A 132 10.07 1.31 7.93
CA PRO A 132 11.06 2.20 7.36
C PRO A 132 12.45 1.58 7.45
N THR A 133 13.20 1.57 6.36
CA THR A 133 14.63 1.29 6.35
C THR A 133 15.36 2.51 6.92
N VAL A 134 15.36 2.62 8.24
CA VAL A 134 16.34 3.44 8.93
C VAL A 134 17.54 2.54 9.07
N ASP A 135 18.63 2.85 8.36
CA ASP A 135 19.90 2.18 8.52
C ASP A 135 20.21 2.23 10.03
N GLN A 136 20.03 1.11 10.73
CA GLN A 136 20.55 0.98 12.07
C GLN A 136 22.05 0.95 11.85
N GLU A 137 22.71 2.06 12.18
CA GLU A 137 24.16 2.11 12.28
C GLU A 137 24.55 0.96 13.22
N GLU A 138 24.91 -0.19 12.62
CA GLU A 138 25.32 -1.38 13.34
C GLU A 138 26.70 -1.10 13.92
N GLY A 139 26.75 -0.32 15.01
CA GLY A 139 27.83 -0.23 16.00
C GLY A 139 29.26 -0.30 15.45
N GLY A 140 29.52 0.28 14.27
CA GLY A 140 30.84 0.35 13.68
C GLY A 140 31.59 1.47 14.38
N GLU A 141 32.63 1.12 15.13
CA GLU A 141 33.45 2.04 15.92
C GLU A 141 33.83 3.29 15.10
N GLU A 142 33.50 4.44 15.69
CA GLU A 142 33.64 5.79 15.16
C GLU A 142 35.11 6.14 14.88
N ASP A 143 35.55 6.07 13.62
CA ASP A 143 36.75 6.77 13.15
C ASP A 143 36.37 7.97 12.28
N SER A 144 36.18 9.07 13.01
CA SER A 144 36.45 10.49 12.73
C SER A 144 36.59 11.02 11.28
N ASP A 145 35.88 12.14 11.05
CA ASP A 145 36.24 13.32 10.24
C ASP A 145 35.75 13.45 8.79
N ASN A 146 34.79 12.64 8.32
CA ASN A 146 34.08 12.96 7.07
C ASN A 146 32.74 13.65 7.38
N GLU A 147 32.75 14.99 7.37
CA GLU A 147 31.57 15.87 7.31
C GLU A 147 30.88 15.77 5.93
N ASP A 148 30.55 14.56 5.49
CA ASP A 148 29.75 14.39 4.27
C ASP A 148 28.28 14.64 4.59
N ASN A 149 27.63 15.45 3.75
CA ASN A 149 26.24 15.91 3.83
C ASN A 149 25.27 14.75 3.54
N GLY A 150 25.39 13.65 4.27
CA GLY A 150 24.50 12.50 4.18
C GLY A 150 23.08 12.95 4.50
N LEU A 151 22.16 12.71 3.55
CA LEU A 151 20.73 12.70 3.84
C LEU A 151 20.52 11.94 5.14
N HIS A 152 19.92 12.60 6.12
CA HIS A 152 19.71 11.98 7.43
C HIS A 152 18.93 10.68 7.19
N GLY A 153 19.26 9.57 7.84
CA GLY A 153 18.69 8.24 7.52
C GLY A 153 17.15 8.21 7.47
N ARG A 154 16.51 9.15 8.15
CA ARG A 154 15.07 9.41 8.10
C ARG A 154 14.56 9.98 6.78
N GLU A 155 15.26 10.95 6.18
CA GLU A 155 14.94 11.50 4.87
C GLU A 155 15.09 10.43 3.80
N ARG A 156 16.16 9.63 3.88
CA ARG A 156 16.34 8.45 3.03
C ARG A 156 15.15 7.49 3.16
N ALA A 157 14.72 7.18 4.38
CA ALA A 157 13.57 6.33 4.62
C ALA A 157 12.29 6.92 4.00
N ILE A 158 12.01 8.22 4.17
CA ILE A 158 10.84 8.86 3.55
C ILE A 158 10.93 8.77 2.01
N PHE A 159 12.12 8.96 1.44
CA PHE A 159 12.32 8.88 -0.01
C PHE A 159 12.05 7.48 -0.56
N ASP A 160 12.50 6.44 0.14
CA ASP A 160 12.24 5.05 -0.22
C ASP A 160 10.74 4.71 -0.09
N LEU A 161 10.05 5.21 0.94
CA LEU A 161 8.60 5.06 1.06
C LEU A 161 7.84 5.80 -0.06
N ALA A 162 8.31 6.97 -0.47
CA ALA A 162 7.73 7.70 -1.59
C ALA A 162 7.92 6.94 -2.92
N LYS A 163 9.07 6.30 -3.14
CA LYS A 163 9.27 5.40 -4.29
C LYS A 163 8.31 4.22 -4.25
N ALA A 164 8.14 3.60 -3.08
CA ALA A 164 7.20 2.51 -2.89
C ALA A 164 5.74 2.94 -3.15
N TYR A 165 5.38 4.20 -2.90
CA TYR A 165 4.04 4.72 -3.22
C TYR A 165 3.74 4.62 -4.73
N LYS A 166 4.75 4.83 -5.58
CA LYS A 166 4.63 4.60 -7.03
C LYS A 166 4.26 3.15 -7.34
N ILE A 167 4.84 2.17 -6.64
CA ILE A 167 4.46 0.76 -6.79
C ILE A 167 2.98 0.58 -6.44
N GLY A 168 2.52 1.12 -5.30
CA GLY A 168 1.13 1.04 -4.87
C GLY A 168 0.14 1.57 -5.91
N THR A 169 0.47 2.70 -6.53
CA THR A 169 -0.34 3.26 -7.62
C THR A 169 -0.30 2.40 -8.90
N GLN A 170 0.87 1.88 -9.28
CA GLN A 170 1.02 1.01 -10.46
C GLN A 170 0.28 -0.33 -10.30
N VAL A 171 0.22 -0.86 -9.09
CA VAL A 171 -0.52 -2.10 -8.77
C VAL A 171 -1.95 -1.83 -8.32
N GLU A 172 -2.41 -0.58 -8.30
CA GLU A 172 -3.76 -0.20 -7.89
C GLU A 172 -4.16 -0.79 -6.52
N ASP A 173 -3.27 -0.68 -5.53
CA ASP A 173 -3.53 -1.07 -4.13
C ASP A 173 -3.63 0.19 -3.25
N GLU A 174 -4.87 0.62 -3.01
CA GLU A 174 -5.17 1.83 -2.24
C GLU A 174 -4.86 1.67 -0.74
N HIS A 175 -4.93 0.46 -0.20
CA HIS A 175 -4.64 0.19 1.21
C HIS A 175 -3.14 0.34 1.47
N PHE A 176 -2.31 -0.25 0.61
CA PHE A 176 -0.87 -0.07 0.69
C PHE A 176 -0.45 1.40 0.57
N CYS A 177 -1.03 2.11 -0.41
CA CYS A 177 -0.80 3.55 -0.55
C CYS A 177 -1.16 4.29 0.75
N THR A 178 -2.30 3.99 1.36
CA THR A 178 -2.75 4.64 2.60
C THR A 178 -1.82 4.36 3.78
N ASP A 179 -1.37 3.11 3.93
CA ASP A 179 -0.43 2.71 4.99
C ASP A 179 0.96 3.35 4.81
N LEU A 180 1.46 3.43 3.57
CA LEU A 180 2.70 4.13 3.24
C LEU A 180 2.63 5.61 3.61
N VAL A 181 1.51 6.25 3.28
CA VAL A 181 1.26 7.64 3.63
C VAL A 181 1.28 7.83 5.14
N GLY A 182 0.58 6.98 5.88
CA GLY A 182 0.61 6.99 7.35
C GLY A 182 2.02 6.81 7.91
N ALA A 183 2.85 5.95 7.29
CA ALA A 183 4.25 5.76 7.68
C ALA A 183 5.11 6.99 7.39
N ILE A 184 4.96 7.62 6.22
CA ILE A 184 5.64 8.88 5.87
C ILE A 184 5.29 10.00 6.86
N VAL A 185 4.01 10.16 7.19
CA VAL A 185 3.55 11.19 8.13
C VAL A 185 4.14 10.96 9.53
N LYS A 186 4.11 9.72 10.04
CA LYS A 186 4.75 9.36 11.32
C LYS A 186 6.25 9.66 11.29
N LEU A 187 6.91 9.26 10.20
CA LEU A 187 8.31 9.57 9.97
C LEU A 187 8.57 11.03 9.72
N ALA A 188 7.62 11.90 9.42
CA ALA A 188 7.89 13.33 9.25
C ALA A 188 7.64 14.11 10.55
N ILE A 189 6.66 13.68 11.35
CA ILE A 189 6.29 14.32 12.63
C ILE A 189 7.19 13.88 13.80
N GLY A 190 7.71 12.66 13.79
CA GLY A 190 8.39 12.01 14.92
C GLY A 190 9.86 12.37 15.23
N GLY A 191 10.42 13.48 14.73
CA GLY A 191 11.85 13.80 14.92
C GLY A 191 12.25 15.16 14.35
N PRO A 192 13.55 15.42 14.06
CA PRO A 192 14.01 16.70 13.53
C PRO A 192 13.24 17.12 12.27
N ALA A 193 13.12 18.41 12.06
CA ALA A 193 12.33 18.94 10.97
C ALA A 193 12.84 18.40 9.63
N VAL A 194 11.96 17.75 8.88
CA VAL A 194 12.25 17.43 7.48
C VAL A 194 12.46 18.75 6.76
N GLU A 195 13.58 18.88 6.08
CA GLU A 195 13.91 20.12 5.37
C GLU A 195 12.92 20.35 4.23
N GLY A 196 12.71 21.63 3.94
CA GLY A 196 11.79 22.05 2.88
C GLY A 196 12.12 21.59 1.48
N GLU A 197 13.40 21.68 1.17
CA GLU A 197 13.94 21.27 -0.10
C GLU A 197 13.63 19.79 -0.34
N PHE A 198 13.72 18.96 0.70
CA PHE A 198 13.37 17.55 0.63
C PHE A 198 11.89 17.32 0.28
N LEU A 199 10.97 18.03 0.94
CA LEU A 199 9.54 17.93 0.60
C LEU A 199 9.26 18.37 -0.85
N THR A 200 10.01 19.34 -1.36
CA THR A 200 9.88 19.82 -2.75
C THR A 200 10.38 18.77 -3.74
N ILE A 201 11.50 18.10 -3.44
CA ILE A 201 12.03 16.99 -4.24
C ILE A 201 10.98 15.86 -4.33
N LEU A 202 10.33 15.53 -3.21
CA LEU A 202 9.23 14.56 -3.20
C LEU A 202 8.02 15.06 -4.01
N TYR A 203 7.65 16.32 -3.87
CA TYR A 203 6.52 16.90 -4.59
C TYR A 203 6.68 16.82 -6.11
N ASP A 204 7.87 17.16 -6.61
CA ASP A 204 8.17 17.17 -8.04
C ASP A 204 8.41 15.77 -8.59
N GLY A 205 9.01 14.88 -7.79
CA GLY A 205 9.33 13.51 -8.19
C GLY A 205 8.10 12.61 -8.39
N TYR A 206 6.96 12.91 -7.75
CA TYR A 206 5.77 12.06 -7.76
C TYR A 206 4.54 12.78 -8.34
N PRO A 207 4.06 12.38 -9.52
CA PRO A 207 3.10 13.18 -10.28
C PRO A 207 1.64 13.03 -9.83
N THR A 208 1.30 12.08 -8.97
CA THR A 208 -0.11 11.80 -8.68
C THR A 208 -0.74 12.91 -7.85
N PRO A 209 -1.91 13.46 -8.24
CA PRO A 209 -2.60 14.51 -7.49
C PRO A 209 -2.79 14.18 -6.01
N ARG A 210 -3.11 12.91 -5.69
CA ARG A 210 -3.29 12.43 -4.32
C ARG A 210 -2.01 12.53 -3.48
N PHE A 211 -0.86 12.12 -4.01
CA PHE A 211 0.41 12.25 -3.30
C PHE A 211 0.82 13.71 -3.11
N LYS A 212 0.55 14.55 -4.12
CA LYS A 212 0.78 16.00 -4.05
C LYS A 212 -0.04 16.66 -2.96
N GLN A 213 -1.34 16.37 -2.90
CA GLN A 213 -2.22 16.83 -1.83
C GLN A 213 -1.70 16.40 -0.45
N LEU A 214 -1.23 15.16 -0.31
CA LEU A 214 -0.63 14.72 0.95
C LEU A 214 0.62 15.50 1.33
N MET A 215 1.56 15.73 0.40
CA MET A 215 2.77 16.51 0.69
C MET A 215 2.43 17.92 1.17
N VAL A 216 1.40 18.52 0.56
CA VAL A 216 0.82 19.79 0.99
C VAL A 216 0.26 19.72 2.41
N GLU A 217 -0.58 18.73 2.72
CA GLU A 217 -1.18 18.56 4.06
C GLU A 217 -0.13 18.28 5.13
N LEU A 218 0.89 17.48 4.80
CA LEU A 218 2.02 17.20 5.67
C LEU A 218 2.80 18.47 5.97
N TYR A 219 3.08 19.29 4.95
CA TYR A 219 3.76 20.56 5.10
C TYR A 219 2.99 21.53 6.01
N ILE A 220 1.69 21.70 5.77
CA ILE A 220 0.82 22.52 6.63
C ILE A 220 0.91 22.02 8.08
N SER A 221 0.79 20.71 8.29
CA SER A 221 0.82 20.11 9.63
C SER A 221 2.15 20.34 10.35
N ILE A 222 3.28 20.24 9.64
CA ILE A 222 4.62 20.52 10.18
C ILE A 222 4.72 21.99 10.61
N ILE A 223 4.25 22.93 9.78
CA ILE A 223 4.28 24.37 10.10
C ILE A 223 3.39 24.69 11.29
N THR A 224 2.15 24.19 11.29
CA THR A 224 1.21 24.45 12.38
C THR A 224 1.76 23.94 13.72
N LYS A 225 2.36 22.75 13.75
CA LYS A 225 2.94 22.17 14.97
C LYS A 225 4.13 22.96 15.51
N LYS A 226 4.97 23.51 14.62
CA LYS A 226 6.17 24.27 15.02
C LYS A 226 5.87 25.67 15.58
N GLY A 227 4.67 26.22 15.33
CA GLY A 227 4.29 27.56 15.82
C GLY A 227 5.14 28.71 15.28
N ASN A 228 6.07 28.45 14.35
CA ASN A 228 6.95 29.44 13.77
C ASN A 228 7.00 29.28 12.25
N CYS A 229 6.17 30.07 11.57
CA CYS A 229 6.10 30.12 10.11
C CYS A 229 7.28 30.91 9.48
N ASN A 230 8.06 31.65 10.27
CA ASN A 230 9.09 32.56 9.73
C ASN A 230 10.34 31.83 9.21
N GLU A 231 10.65 30.63 9.70
CA GLU A 231 11.79 29.83 9.20
C GLU A 231 11.57 29.28 7.78
N PHE A 232 10.33 29.27 7.29
CA PHE A 232 9.96 28.62 6.03
C PHE A 232 9.86 29.60 4.84
N VAL A 233 9.91 30.91 5.08
CA VAL A 233 9.66 31.94 4.06
C VAL A 233 10.92 32.32 3.25
N SER A 234 12.10 31.81 3.60
CA SER A 234 13.35 32.14 2.88
C SER A 234 13.61 31.31 1.62
N TRP A 235 12.64 30.53 1.14
CA TRP A 235 12.85 29.61 0.04
C TRP A 235 12.51 30.26 -1.31
N ASP A 236 13.52 30.84 -1.96
CA ASP A 236 13.40 31.61 -3.21
C ASP A 236 13.55 30.73 -4.47
N ASP A 237 12.78 29.63 -4.58
CA ASP A 237 12.78 28.78 -5.78
C ASP A 237 11.41 28.79 -6.49
N ARG A 238 11.40 29.05 -7.80
CA ARG A 238 10.20 29.00 -8.66
C ARG A 238 9.48 27.64 -8.59
N ARG A 239 10.18 26.55 -8.22
CA ARG A 239 9.57 25.22 -8.02
C ARG A 239 8.57 25.22 -6.87
N LEU A 240 8.84 26.02 -5.84
CA LEU A 240 7.97 26.17 -4.69
C LEU A 240 6.71 26.97 -5.01
N ALA A 241 6.71 27.83 -6.03
CA ALA A 241 5.52 28.61 -6.37
C ALA A 241 4.32 27.70 -6.71
N LYS A 242 4.55 26.58 -7.40
CA LYS A 242 3.49 25.61 -7.68
C LYS A 242 3.09 24.82 -6.44
N PHE A 243 4.07 24.37 -5.65
CA PHE A 243 3.80 23.70 -4.37
C PHE A 243 2.95 24.59 -3.45
N PHE A 244 3.37 25.84 -3.23
CA PHE A 244 2.65 26.82 -2.43
C PHE A 244 1.30 27.22 -3.02
N GLN A 245 1.18 27.25 -4.36
CA GLN A 245 -0.13 27.42 -5.01
C GLN A 245 -1.05 26.25 -4.62
N ASP A 246 -0.57 25.01 -4.73
CA ASP A 246 -1.35 23.83 -4.36
C ASP A 246 -1.64 23.77 -2.84
N VAL A 247 -0.70 24.24 -1.99
CA VAL A 247 -0.91 24.49 -0.54
C VAL A 247 -2.00 25.51 -0.29
N ALA A 248 -1.97 26.64 -0.99
CA ALA A 248 -2.97 27.70 -0.86
C ALA A 248 -4.34 27.20 -1.32
N MET A 249 -4.41 26.49 -2.44
CA MET A 249 -5.66 25.90 -2.96
C MET A 249 -6.25 24.86 -1.98
N ALA A 250 -5.40 24.03 -1.35
CA ALA A 250 -5.82 23.10 -0.31
C ALA A 250 -6.32 23.83 0.96
N SER A 251 -5.59 24.84 1.42
CA SER A 251 -5.94 25.63 2.61
C SER A 251 -7.23 26.43 2.44
N LEU A 252 -7.56 26.84 1.20
CA LEU A 252 -8.80 27.52 0.85
C LEU A 252 -9.99 26.57 0.66
N GLY A 253 -9.80 25.25 0.85
CA GLY A 253 -10.88 24.25 0.75
C GLY A 253 -11.40 24.04 -0.67
N ILE A 254 -10.57 24.28 -1.69
CA ILE A 254 -10.98 24.26 -3.10
C ILE A 254 -10.93 22.84 -3.70
N TYR A 255 -10.25 21.88 -3.06
CA TYR A 255 -10.39 20.45 -3.39
C TYR A 255 -11.71 19.90 -2.86
N GLN A 256 -12.80 20.16 -3.60
CA GLN A 256 -14.16 19.73 -3.27
C GLN A 256 -14.61 18.45 -3.98
N ASP A 257 -13.76 17.43 -4.07
CA ASP A 257 -14.27 16.08 -4.32
C ASP A 257 -14.57 15.36 -2.99
N GLY A 258 -15.53 14.44 -3.00
CA GLY A 258 -15.97 13.72 -1.81
C GLY A 258 -14.89 12.78 -1.23
N GLU A 259 -13.92 12.39 -2.05
CA GLU A 259 -12.85 11.47 -1.67
C GLU A 259 -11.73 12.21 -0.91
N SER A 260 -11.34 13.40 -1.38
CA SER A 260 -10.43 14.33 -0.69
C SER A 260 -10.93 14.69 0.71
N LYS A 261 -12.25 14.86 0.92
CA LYS A 261 -12.81 15.13 2.26
C LYS A 261 -12.66 13.94 3.21
N ARG A 262 -12.89 12.72 2.72
CA ARG A 262 -12.74 11.49 3.54
C ARG A 262 -11.30 11.28 3.95
N ILE A 263 -10.37 11.46 3.01
CA ILE A 263 -8.93 11.30 3.24
C ILE A 263 -8.39 12.39 4.17
N ALA A 264 -8.77 13.65 3.98
CA ALA A 264 -8.39 14.73 4.89
C ALA A 264 -8.89 14.48 6.33
N HIS A 265 -10.06 13.84 6.48
CA HIS A 265 -10.56 13.39 7.78
C HIS A 265 -9.71 12.25 8.36
N GLU A 266 -9.39 11.21 7.58
CA GLU A 266 -8.54 10.09 7.99
C GLU A 266 -7.12 10.55 8.39
N ILE A 267 -6.55 11.51 7.66
CA ILE A 267 -5.25 12.12 7.96
C ILE A 267 -5.35 12.96 9.23
N LYS A 268 -6.39 13.79 9.39
CA LYS A 268 -6.61 14.56 10.64
C LYS A 268 -6.72 13.64 11.85
N GLU A 269 -7.47 12.55 11.76
CA GLU A 269 -7.58 11.56 12.84
C GLU A 269 -6.24 10.86 13.11
N THR A 270 -5.50 10.50 12.06
CA THR A 270 -4.16 9.88 12.21
C THR A 270 -3.18 10.84 12.88
N ILE A 271 -3.20 12.13 12.50
CA ILE A 271 -2.39 13.17 13.12
C ILE A 271 -2.80 13.35 14.58
N ARG A 272 -4.10 13.48 14.87
CA ARG A 272 -4.64 13.60 16.24
C ARG A 272 -4.20 12.44 17.14
N LEU A 273 -4.29 11.21 16.64
CA LEU A 273 -3.85 10.01 17.36
C LEU A 273 -2.33 9.98 17.56
N ALA A 274 -1.56 10.48 16.59
CA ALA A 274 -0.10 10.53 16.66
C ALA A 274 0.43 11.68 17.54
N THR A 275 -0.32 12.78 17.68
CA THR A 275 0.09 13.94 18.49
C THR A 275 -0.34 13.84 19.94
N GLY A 276 -1.23 12.90 20.30
CA GLY A 276 -1.67 12.71 21.68
C GLY A 276 -2.57 13.83 22.21
N ASP A 277 -3.21 14.61 21.32
CA ASP A 277 -4.17 15.65 21.70
C ASP A 277 -5.47 15.03 22.23
N GLY A 278 -5.38 14.61 23.48
CA GLY A 278 -6.45 14.21 24.38
C GLY A 278 -6.17 14.69 25.81
N MET A 279 -5.49 15.83 25.96
CA MET A 279 -5.45 16.55 27.22
C MET A 279 -6.56 17.60 27.22
N ASP A 280 -7.65 17.26 27.89
CA ASP A 280 -8.64 18.23 28.37
C ASP A 280 -7.92 19.26 29.23
N VAL A 281 -7.75 20.47 28.71
CA VAL A 281 -7.37 21.64 29.52
C VAL A 281 -8.66 22.12 30.20
N GLU A 282 -9.09 21.39 31.24
CA GLU A 282 -10.02 21.92 32.21
C GLU A 282 -9.25 22.79 33.22
N GLY A 283 -9.42 24.10 33.05
CA GLY A 283 -9.59 25.10 34.11
C GLY A 283 -8.60 25.16 35.27
N THR A 284 -7.76 26.20 35.26
CA THR A 284 -7.50 27.06 36.43
C THR A 284 -7.36 28.50 35.99
#